data_AF-A0A1X1ZWR8-F1
#
_entry.id   AF-A0A1X1ZWR8-F1
#
_cell.length_a   1.000
_cell.length_b   1.000
_cell.length_c   1.000
_cell.angle_alpha   90.00
_cell.angle_beta   90.00
_cell.angle_gamma   90.00
#
_symmetry.space_group_name_H-M   'P 1'
#
loop_
_entity.id
_entity.type
_entity.pdbx_description
1 polymer ?
#
loop_
_entity_poly.entity_id
_entity_poly.type
_entity_poly.pdbx_seq_one_letter_code
_entity_poly.pdbx_strand_id
1 'polypeptide(L)' 'MQPTANPAFDATDNETAAVQAVADAHGAPFLGIRGVSDGGGDPLRLPGFPFEFFFYRQIAADNAARVTAAFLHSWAGV' A
#
# COMPACT_ATOMS: atom_id res chain seq x y z
N MET A 1 -4.08 -8.61 -17.38
CA MET A 1 -3.58 -9.85 -16.73
C MET A 1 -3.00 -9.42 -15.40
N GLN A 2 -3.63 -9.77 -14.30
CA GLN A 2 -3.04 -9.54 -12.97
C GLN A 2 -1.81 -10.43 -12.88
N PRO A 3 -0.60 -9.89 -12.61
CA PRO A 3 0.57 -10.72 -12.42
C PRO A 3 0.25 -11.77 -11.35
N THR A 4 0.60 -13.04 -11.60
CA THR A 4 0.52 -14.07 -10.56
C THR A 4 1.28 -13.59 -9.34
N ALA A 5 0.60 -13.49 -8.20
CA ALA A 5 1.21 -13.05 -6.95
C ALA A 5 2.45 -13.90 -6.67
N ASN A 6 3.62 -13.26 -6.65
CA ASN A 6 4.82 -13.91 -6.17
C ASN A 6 4.70 -13.99 -4.64
N PRO A 7 4.69 -15.18 -4.03
CA PRO A 7 4.51 -15.33 -2.58
C PRO A 7 5.64 -14.69 -1.76
N ALA A 8 6.74 -14.28 -2.40
CA ALA A 8 7.78 -13.49 -1.75
C ALA A 8 7.38 -12.04 -1.43
N PHE A 9 6.27 -11.53 -1.98
CA PHE A 9 5.82 -10.16 -1.77
C PHE A 9 4.41 -10.12 -1.17
N ASP A 10 4.26 -9.35 -0.09
CA ASP A 10 2.96 -9.15 0.57
C ASP A 10 2.01 -8.24 -0.22
N ALA A 11 2.57 -7.33 -1.03
CA ALA A 11 1.82 -6.40 -1.86
C ALA A 11 2.66 -5.88 -3.04
N THR A 12 1.99 -5.36 -4.07
CA THR A 12 2.62 -4.68 -5.20
C THR A 12 1.94 -3.34 -5.46
N ASP A 13 2.73 -2.31 -5.77
CA ASP A 13 2.25 -0.99 -6.19
C ASP A 13 3.21 -0.38 -7.22
N ASN A 14 2.95 0.86 -7.65
CA ASN A 14 3.71 1.49 -8.75
C ASN A 14 4.72 2.55 -8.27
N GLU A 15 4.60 3.08 -7.04
CA GLU A 15 5.38 4.25 -6.61
C GLU A 15 6.36 3.96 -5.46
N THR A 16 6.06 3.02 -4.56
CA THR A 16 6.81 2.87 -3.30
C THR A 16 8.31 2.61 -3.53
N ALA A 17 8.65 1.74 -4.49
CA ALA A 17 10.05 1.46 -4.81
C ALA A 17 10.79 2.67 -5.44
N ALA A 18 10.09 3.47 -6.24
CA ALA A 18 10.68 4.67 -6.83
C ALA A 18 10.96 5.74 -5.78
N VAL A 19 10.06 5.92 -4.80
CA VAL A 19 10.27 6.84 -3.67
C VAL A 19 11.42 6.38 -2.78
N GLN A 20 11.51 5.07 -2.47
CA GLN A 20 12.63 4.50 -1.72
C GLN A 20 13.98 4.81 -2.39
N ALA A 21 14.09 4.60 -3.72
CA ALA A 21 15.33 4.87 -4.44
C ALA A 21 15.79 6.35 -4.32
N VAL A 22 14.83 7.29 -4.31
CA VAL A 22 15.14 8.71 -4.08
C VAL A 22 15.55 8.95 -2.63
N ALA A 23 14.84 8.37 -1.66
CA ALA A 23 15.17 8.53 -0.25
C ALA A 23 16.59 8.02 0.07
N ASP A 24 16.97 6.86 -0.47
CA ASP A 24 18.31 6.28 -0.36
C ASP A 24 19.38 7.21 -0.93
N ALA A 25 19.12 7.79 -2.12
CA ALA A 25 20.05 8.73 -2.76
C ALA A 25 20.28 10.02 -1.95
N HIS A 26 19.35 10.36 -1.04
CA HIS A 26 19.41 11.54 -0.18
C HIS A 26 19.72 11.20 1.29
N GLY A 27 19.96 9.93 1.63
CA GLY A 27 20.20 9.50 3.01
C GLY A 27 19.01 9.76 3.94
N ALA A 28 17.79 9.81 3.40
CA ALA A 28 16.57 10.06 4.17
C ALA A 28 15.92 8.73 4.56
N PRO A 29 15.49 8.54 5.83
CA PRO A 29 14.70 7.38 6.20
C PRO A 29 13.33 7.43 5.49
N PHE A 30 12.88 6.29 4.97
CA PHE A 30 11.60 6.17 4.28
C PHE A 30 10.79 4.98 4.79
N LEU A 31 9.48 5.19 4.89
CA LEU A 31 8.49 4.17 5.24
C LEU A 31 7.26 4.35 4.34
N GLY A 32 6.97 3.34 3.52
CA GLY A 32 5.74 3.29 2.73
C GLY A 32 4.61 2.61 3.51
N ILE A 33 3.47 3.30 3.67
CA ILE A 33 2.25 2.75 4.29
C ILE A 33 1.18 2.64 3.20
N ARG A 34 0.72 1.41 2.91
CA ARG A 34 -0.27 1.13 1.86
C ARG A 34 -1.47 0.36 2.44
N GLY A 35 -2.67 0.71 1.99
CA GLY A 35 -3.87 -0.10 2.18
C GLY A 35 -4.13 -0.95 0.94
N VAL A 36 -4.61 -2.18 1.12
CA VAL A 36 -4.92 -3.10 0.01
C VAL A 36 -6.27 -2.72 -0.61
N SER A 37 -6.28 -2.45 -1.91
CA SER A 37 -7.48 -2.09 -2.68
C SER A 37 -8.04 -3.24 -3.54
N ASP A 38 -7.26 -4.28 -3.76
CA ASP A 38 -7.59 -5.42 -4.60
C ASP A 38 -6.60 -6.56 -4.33
N GLY A 39 -7.03 -7.80 -4.58
CA GLY A 39 -6.24 -9.00 -4.33
C GLY A 39 -7.06 -10.17 -3.79
N GLY A 40 -6.36 -11.24 -3.44
CA GLY A 40 -6.98 -12.46 -2.91
C GLY A 40 -7.66 -12.23 -1.57
N GLY A 41 -8.77 -12.94 -1.33
CA GLY A 41 -9.51 -12.88 -0.06
C GLY A 41 -10.63 -11.84 -0.03
N ASP A 42 -11.01 -11.27 -1.19
CA ASP A 42 -12.16 -10.37 -1.29
C ASP A 42 -13.45 -11.04 -0.78
N PRO A 43 -14.08 -10.51 0.30
CA PRO A 43 -15.31 -11.06 0.86
C PRO A 43 -16.53 -10.93 -0.08
N LEU A 44 -16.49 -9.99 -1.03
CA LEU A 44 -17.55 -9.77 -2.00
C LEU A 44 -17.40 -10.59 -3.28
N ARG A 45 -16.26 -11.32 -3.43
CA ARG A 45 -15.94 -12.15 -4.60
C ARG A 45 -16.13 -11.41 -5.93
N LEU A 46 -15.69 -10.16 -5.98
CA LEU A 46 -15.68 -9.34 -7.17
C LEU A 46 -14.73 -9.96 -8.22
N PRO A 47 -14.81 -9.55 -9.50
CA PRO A 47 -14.01 -10.14 -10.58
C PRO A 47 -12.48 -9.89 -10.52
N GLY A 48 -11.93 -9.37 -9.42
CA GLY A 48 -10.56 -8.87 -9.36
C GLY A 48 -10.40 -7.43 -9.82
N PHE A 49 -9.15 -7.01 -10.03
CA PHE A 49 -8.84 -5.71 -10.62
C PHE A 49 -9.46 -5.58 -12.04
N PRO A 50 -10.09 -4.45 -12.40
CA PRO A 50 -10.15 -3.18 -11.66
C PRO A 50 -11.41 -3.00 -10.78
N PHE A 51 -12.29 -3.99 -10.72
CA PHE A 51 -13.58 -3.86 -10.03
C PHE A 51 -13.39 -3.75 -8.51
N GLU A 52 -12.54 -4.59 -7.93
CA GLU A 52 -12.14 -4.52 -6.52
C GLU A 52 -11.55 -3.14 -6.19
N PHE A 53 -10.61 -2.66 -7.00
CA PHE A 53 -10.00 -1.34 -6.82
C PHE A 53 -11.05 -0.23 -6.75
N PHE A 54 -12.02 -0.20 -7.66
CA PHE A 54 -13.05 0.83 -7.63
C PHE A 54 -13.98 0.72 -6.42
N PHE A 55 -14.21 -0.48 -5.89
CA PHE A 55 -15.00 -0.70 -4.69
C PHE A 55 -14.24 -0.33 -3.41
N TYR A 56 -12.95 -0.69 -3.32
CA TYR A 56 -12.18 -0.64 -2.08
C TYR A 56 -11.13 0.47 -2.00
N ARG A 57 -10.85 1.23 -3.07
CA ARG A 57 -9.82 2.29 -3.03
C ARG A 57 -10.01 3.30 -1.90
N GLN A 58 -11.26 3.64 -1.56
CA GLN A 58 -11.52 4.63 -0.50
C GLN A 58 -11.21 4.04 0.88
N ILE A 59 -11.67 2.81 1.18
CA ILE A 59 -11.36 2.18 2.47
C ILE A 59 -9.87 1.86 2.59
N ALA A 60 -9.20 1.49 1.49
CA ALA A 60 -7.76 1.32 1.44
C ALA A 60 -7.02 2.63 1.78
N ALA A 61 -7.44 3.75 1.17
CA ALA A 61 -6.90 5.08 1.45
C ALA A 61 -7.14 5.51 2.90
N ASP A 62 -8.35 5.35 3.41
CA ASP A 62 -8.71 5.73 4.78
C ASP A 62 -7.90 4.93 5.81
N ASN A 63 -7.71 3.63 5.58
CA ASN A 63 -6.91 2.77 6.46
C ASN A 63 -5.43 3.16 6.43
N ALA A 64 -4.86 3.40 5.25
CA ALA A 64 -3.48 3.86 5.13
C ALA A 64 -3.28 5.21 5.83
N ALA A 65 -4.22 6.15 5.68
CA ALA A 65 -4.19 7.45 6.33
C ALA A 65 -4.29 7.33 7.86
N ARG A 66 -5.16 6.46 8.39
CA ARG A 66 -5.29 6.21 9.84
C ARG A 66 -4.00 5.66 10.45
N VAL A 67 -3.38 4.67 9.79
CA VAL A 67 -2.10 4.11 10.25
C VAL A 67 -0.99 5.15 10.18
N THR A 68 -0.93 5.93 9.11
CA THR A 68 0.02 7.03 8.97
C THR A 68 -0.15 8.07 10.08
N ALA A 69 -1.38 8.51 10.36
CA ALA A 69 -1.66 9.47 11.42
C ALA A 69 -1.28 8.91 12.81
N ALA A 70 -1.61 7.65 13.10
CA ALA A 70 -1.24 7.00 14.34
C ALA A 70 0.29 6.89 14.50
N PHE A 71 0.99 6.50 13.44
CA PHE A 71 2.46 6.47 13.41
C PHE A 71 3.04 7.83 13.72
N LEU A 72 2.62 8.89 13.01
CA LEU A 72 3.08 10.26 13.22
C LEU A 72 2.79 10.77 14.64
N HIS A 73 1.66 10.40 15.24
CA HIS A 73 1.35 10.75 16.63
C HIS A 73 2.29 10.08 17.64
N SER A 74 2.72 8.85 17.38
CA SER A 74 3.64 8.11 18.25
C SER A 74 5.12 8.37 17.96
N TRP A 75 5.43 9.01 16.83
CA TRP A 75 6.79 9.18 16.36
C TRP A 75 7.51 10.25 17.18
N ALA A 76 8.48 9.82 17.98
CA ALA A 76 9.28 10.71 18.84
C ALA A 76 10.32 11.55 18.06
N GLY A 77 10.42 11.38 16.73
CA GLY A 77 11.47 12.00 15.92
C GLY A 77 12.76 11.19 15.89
N VAL A 78 13.68 11.65 15.05
CA VAL A 78 15.14 11.43 15.20
C VAL A 78 15.69 12.65 15.91
#